data_AF-A0A2E1FL59-F1
#
_entry.id   AF-A0A2E1FL59-F1
#
_cell.length_a   1.000
_cell.length_b   1.000
_cell.length_c   1.000
_cell.angle_alpha   90.00
_cell.angle_beta   90.00
_cell.angle_gamma   90.00
#
_symmetry.space_group_name_H-M   'P 1'
#
loop_
_entity.id
_entity.type
_entity.pdbx_description
1 polymer ?
#
loop_
_entity_poly.entity_id
_entity_poly.type
_entity_poly.pdbx_seq_one_letter_code
_entity_poly.pdbx_strand_id
1 'polypeptide(L)'
;MGDRIRVLNDKEVNLDGEYILYWMISNRRFNYNASLEYAANLAKRYEKPLLVVEEISTSHRFANDRITSFVIQGMVENISLFKQHNIRFIPWVETPLSGPMGLIKTLCKRSVLVVTDEFPTYYPLIAINAASKSLDRKIIAVDSNGVFPMSWADSAYTTAHSFRRFIHANFSRCRDTWPQKIPTDKNHDYWIDDEHFSSIIEDCSVKIPPFEWLWRCSEGGSTGKIALSSIDIDHDVEPVRHIRGGRNMAAKKLSVFLKDRLERYHIDRNNFEKPSVTGLSPWLHFGHISSVEIVEHILDSHEWDPEQITMSRKGAREGWWGLSAGVESFLDQIITWRELGFNNAYHNSNHDKFESIPEWAKITLSEHSDDERMFYTFEQIENAETHDEVWNAAQQELLQTGIIHNYLRMLWGKRILEWAETPKQAADWMIELNDKYALDGRDPNSYTGIFWVLGRHDRAWGPEREIFGKIRYMSSENTKRKLKLKPYLQQFRSR
;
A
#
# COMPACT_ATOMS: atom_id res chain seq x y z
N MET A 1 4.11 16.74 14.16
CA MET A 1 4.54 16.67 12.74
C MET A 1 6.04 16.51 12.54
N GLY A 2 6.91 17.13 13.34
CA GLY A 2 8.37 17.04 13.18
C GLY A 2 8.89 15.62 12.94
N ASP A 3 8.33 14.65 13.65
CA ASP A 3 8.70 13.23 13.58
C ASP A 3 8.45 12.54 12.24
N ARG A 4 7.57 13.08 11.39
CA ARG A 4 7.17 12.49 10.11
C ARG A 4 7.94 13.06 8.92
N ILE A 5 8.90 13.95 9.16
CA ILE A 5 9.53 14.75 8.11
C ILE A 5 10.95 14.25 7.85
N ARG A 6 11.27 14.01 6.58
CA ARG A 6 12.64 13.77 6.10
C ARG A 6 13.01 14.79 5.02
N VAL A 7 14.05 15.56 5.28
CA VAL A 7 14.66 16.44 4.27
C VAL A 7 15.49 15.57 3.32
N LEU A 8 15.22 15.66 2.01
CA LEU A 8 15.85 14.78 1.02
C LEU A 8 17.12 15.39 0.38
N ASN A 9 17.32 16.71 0.48
CA ASN A 9 18.49 17.39 -0.04
C ASN A 9 18.84 18.67 0.74
N ASP A 10 20.07 19.16 0.56
CA ASP A 10 20.58 20.38 1.22
C ASP A 10 20.31 21.66 0.42
N LYS A 11 19.39 21.62 -0.56
CA LYS A 11 19.03 22.79 -1.36
C LYS A 11 18.29 23.81 -0.50
N GLU A 12 18.41 25.09 -0.85
CA GLU A 12 17.75 26.18 -0.15
C GLU A 12 16.27 26.31 -0.52
N VAL A 13 15.52 26.97 0.36
CA VAL A 13 14.13 27.37 0.10
C VAL A 13 14.15 28.59 -0.82
N ASN A 14 13.33 28.59 -1.85
CA ASN A 14 13.18 29.72 -2.77
C ASN A 14 12.12 30.68 -2.26
N LEU A 15 12.49 31.74 -1.55
CA LEU A 15 11.52 32.69 -0.96
C LEU A 15 10.73 33.46 -2.02
N ASP A 16 11.29 33.62 -3.23
CA ASP A 16 10.62 34.23 -4.38
C ASP A 16 9.66 33.27 -5.10
N GLY A 17 9.57 32.02 -4.63
CA GLY A 17 8.64 31.04 -5.16
C GLY A 17 7.18 31.48 -5.04
N GLU A 18 6.37 31.03 -5.98
CA GLU A 18 4.99 31.48 -6.17
C GLU A 18 3.98 30.64 -5.39
N TYR A 19 4.32 29.38 -5.11
CA TYR A 19 3.47 28.43 -4.40
C TYR A 19 4.30 27.37 -3.65
N ILE A 20 3.69 26.70 -2.69
CA ILE A 20 4.20 25.40 -2.20
C ILE A 20 3.75 24.32 -3.17
N LEU A 21 4.68 23.46 -3.60
CA LEU A 21 4.36 22.33 -4.46
C LEU A 21 4.22 21.07 -3.61
N TYR A 22 3.03 20.45 -3.60
CA TYR A 22 2.85 19.11 -3.07
C TYR A 22 2.76 18.09 -4.19
N TRP A 23 3.80 17.26 -4.30
CA TRP A 23 3.88 16.11 -5.18
C TRP A 23 3.32 14.86 -4.49
N MET A 24 2.04 14.59 -4.77
CA MET A 24 1.31 13.44 -4.24
C MET A 24 1.61 12.19 -5.10
N ILE A 25 2.27 11.20 -4.50
CA ILE A 25 2.77 10.01 -5.23
C ILE A 25 2.30 8.68 -4.63
N SER A 26 2.05 8.62 -3.31
CA SER A 26 1.58 7.40 -2.63
C SER A 26 0.39 7.61 -1.70
N ASN A 27 0.17 8.82 -1.18
CA ASN A 27 -0.93 9.10 -0.25
C ASN A 27 -2.05 9.88 -0.96
N ARG A 28 -2.75 9.18 -1.86
CA ARG A 28 -3.72 9.74 -2.82
C ARG A 28 -5.08 10.06 -2.23
N ARG A 29 -5.09 10.90 -1.19
CA ARG A 29 -6.28 11.33 -0.46
C ARG A 29 -6.11 12.73 0.09
N PHE A 30 -7.23 13.42 0.27
CA PHE A 30 -7.28 14.66 1.02
C PHE A 30 -7.25 14.40 2.53
N ASN A 31 -8.21 13.65 3.07
CA ASN A 31 -8.34 13.50 4.53
C ASN A 31 -7.20 12.68 5.16
N TYR A 32 -6.83 13.01 6.40
CA TYR A 32 -5.82 12.27 7.18
C TYR A 32 -4.51 12.07 6.41
N ASN A 33 -4.04 13.15 5.78
CA ASN A 33 -2.85 13.15 4.96
C ASN A 33 -1.79 14.09 5.56
N ALA A 34 -0.78 13.51 6.22
CA ALA A 34 0.30 14.26 6.87
C ALA A 34 1.15 15.05 5.87
N SER A 35 1.36 14.54 4.65
CA SER A 35 2.10 15.23 3.59
C SER A 35 1.38 16.49 3.14
N LEU A 36 0.06 16.37 2.89
CA LEU A 36 -0.78 17.51 2.53
C LEU A 36 -0.86 18.52 3.68
N GLU A 37 -1.04 18.06 4.92
CA GLU A 37 -1.14 18.95 6.08
C GLU A 37 0.16 19.71 6.32
N TYR A 38 1.31 19.06 6.13
CA TYR A 38 2.59 19.73 6.20
C TYR A 38 2.77 20.76 5.07
N ALA A 39 2.40 20.41 3.84
CA ALA A 39 2.42 21.36 2.71
C ALA A 39 1.52 22.57 2.96
N ALA A 40 0.31 22.36 3.49
CA ALA A 40 -0.63 23.42 3.85
C ALA A 40 -0.11 24.32 4.98
N ASN A 41 0.55 23.73 5.98
CA ASN A 41 1.20 24.49 7.06
C ASN A 41 2.37 25.35 6.54
N LEU A 42 3.13 24.86 5.56
CA LEU A 42 4.17 25.64 4.91
C LEU A 42 3.59 26.75 4.02
N ALA A 43 2.49 26.49 3.31
CA ALA A 43 1.81 27.49 2.49
C ALA A 43 1.34 28.66 3.36
N LYS A 44 0.76 28.35 4.52
CA LYS A 44 0.43 29.35 5.54
C LYS A 44 1.66 30.10 6.06
N ARG A 45 2.73 29.38 6.41
CA ARG A 45 3.96 29.97 6.96
C ARG A 45 4.63 30.96 6.00
N TYR A 46 4.66 30.65 4.71
CA TYR A 46 5.28 31.48 3.69
C TYR A 46 4.30 32.45 3.02
N GLU A 47 3.03 32.47 3.46
CA GLU A 47 1.96 33.30 2.88
C GLU A 47 1.83 33.05 1.36
N LYS A 48 1.85 31.78 0.95
CA LYS A 48 1.74 31.35 -0.45
C LYS A 48 0.53 30.43 -0.65
N PRO A 49 0.00 30.34 -1.87
CA PRO A 49 -0.96 29.31 -2.23
C PRO A 49 -0.31 27.91 -2.32
N LEU A 50 -1.14 26.88 -2.52
CA LEU A 50 -0.73 25.49 -2.60
C LEU A 50 -1.12 24.90 -3.96
N LEU A 51 -0.13 24.34 -4.66
CA LEU A 51 -0.34 23.56 -5.88
C LEU A 51 -0.13 22.08 -5.57
N VAL A 52 -1.15 21.26 -5.82
CA VAL A 52 -1.07 19.80 -5.68
C VAL A 52 -0.95 19.15 -7.05
N VAL A 53 -0.01 18.23 -7.20
CA VAL A 53 0.12 17.39 -8.38
C VAL A 53 0.02 15.94 -7.95
N GLU A 54 -0.99 15.24 -8.43
CA GLU A 54 -1.07 13.79 -8.30
C GLU A 54 -0.50 13.16 -9.57
N GLU A 55 0.64 12.46 -9.41
CA GLU A 55 1.35 11.85 -10.53
C GLU A 55 1.08 10.34 -10.59
N ILE A 56 0.78 9.81 -11.77
CA ILE A 56 0.81 8.37 -12.07
C ILE A 56 1.86 8.15 -13.16
N SER A 57 2.94 7.47 -12.80
CA SER A 57 3.89 6.98 -13.79
C SER A 57 3.42 5.66 -14.38
N THR A 58 3.61 5.51 -15.68
CA THR A 58 3.34 4.29 -16.44
C THR A 58 4.67 3.61 -16.86
N SER A 59 5.78 4.33 -16.71
CA SER A 59 7.15 3.84 -16.97
C SER A 59 7.71 2.94 -15.85
N HIS A 60 6.97 1.91 -15.45
CA HIS A 60 7.45 0.88 -14.52
C HIS A 60 6.96 -0.51 -14.91
N ARG A 61 7.73 -1.54 -14.54
CA ARG A 61 7.54 -2.93 -14.96
C ARG A 61 6.11 -3.47 -14.82
N PHE A 62 5.41 -3.06 -13.78
CA PHE A 62 4.08 -3.58 -13.43
C PHE A 62 2.95 -2.60 -13.76
N ALA A 63 3.19 -1.60 -14.61
CA ALA A 63 2.11 -0.73 -15.07
C ALA A 63 1.16 -1.54 -15.96
N ASN A 64 -0.12 -1.55 -15.60
CA ASN A 64 -1.15 -2.27 -16.35
C ASN A 64 -2.51 -1.61 -16.22
N ASP A 65 -3.48 -2.05 -17.04
CA ASP A 65 -4.81 -1.46 -17.09
C ASP A 65 -5.50 -1.48 -15.72
N ARG A 66 -5.37 -2.59 -14.98
CA ARG A 66 -5.99 -2.76 -13.66
C ARG A 66 -5.54 -1.71 -12.66
N ILE A 67 -4.22 -1.58 -12.48
CA ILE A 67 -3.64 -0.63 -11.51
C ILE A 67 -3.94 0.79 -11.94
N THR A 68 -3.69 1.10 -13.22
CA THR A 68 -3.87 2.44 -13.78
C THR A 68 -5.33 2.90 -13.62
N SER A 69 -6.30 2.06 -13.99
CA SER A 69 -7.73 2.37 -13.82
C SER A 69 -8.10 2.56 -12.35
N PHE A 70 -7.60 1.70 -11.44
CA PHE A 70 -7.90 1.80 -10.00
C PHE A 70 -7.40 3.13 -9.40
N VAL A 71 -6.22 3.60 -9.80
CA VAL A 71 -5.66 4.86 -9.32
C VAL A 71 -6.37 6.06 -9.96
N ILE A 72 -6.63 6.03 -11.28
CA ILE A 72 -7.36 7.11 -11.97
C ILE A 72 -8.77 7.30 -11.39
N GLN A 73 -9.44 6.23 -10.97
CA GLN A 73 -10.74 6.33 -10.29
C GLN A 73 -10.68 7.20 -9.02
N GLY A 74 -9.60 7.10 -8.23
CA GLY A 74 -9.38 7.98 -7.08
C GLY A 74 -8.98 9.40 -7.48
N MET A 75 -8.14 9.54 -8.50
CA MET A 75 -7.74 10.84 -9.05
C MET A 75 -8.95 11.66 -9.53
N VAL A 76 -9.92 11.04 -10.20
CA VAL A 76 -11.16 11.71 -10.64
C VAL A 76 -11.97 12.23 -9.45
N GLU A 77 -12.02 11.51 -8.33
CA GLU A 77 -12.64 12.00 -7.09
C GLU A 77 -11.87 13.20 -6.52
N ASN A 78 -10.53 13.14 -6.53
CA ASN A 78 -9.66 14.20 -6.03
C ASN A 78 -9.84 15.53 -6.78
N ILE A 79 -10.10 15.51 -8.11
CA ILE A 79 -10.34 16.73 -8.90
C ILE A 79 -11.44 17.60 -8.28
N SER A 80 -12.56 16.99 -7.93
CA SER A 80 -13.69 17.72 -7.34
C SER A 80 -13.40 18.09 -5.89
N LEU A 81 -12.76 17.20 -5.13
CA LEU A 81 -12.47 17.39 -3.72
C LEU A 81 -11.49 18.55 -3.47
N PHE A 82 -10.38 18.63 -4.22
CA PHE A 82 -9.44 19.73 -4.08
C PHE A 82 -10.04 21.07 -4.50
N LYS A 83 -10.88 21.09 -5.54
CA LYS A 83 -11.62 22.29 -5.93
C LYS A 83 -12.56 22.78 -4.82
N GLN A 84 -13.27 21.87 -4.15
CA GLN A 84 -14.14 22.21 -3.00
C GLN A 84 -13.35 22.78 -1.81
N HIS A 85 -12.08 22.39 -1.66
CA HIS A 85 -11.18 22.89 -0.63
C HIS A 85 -10.30 24.06 -1.08
N ASN A 86 -10.64 24.69 -2.20
CA ASN A 86 -9.96 25.89 -2.71
C ASN A 86 -8.45 25.69 -2.96
N ILE A 87 -8.07 24.54 -3.55
CA ILE A 87 -6.67 24.19 -3.87
C ILE A 87 -6.59 23.83 -5.35
N ARG A 88 -5.56 24.32 -6.05
CA ARG A 88 -5.28 23.87 -7.42
C ARG A 88 -4.72 22.46 -7.41
N PHE A 89 -5.27 21.64 -8.31
CA PHE A 89 -4.94 20.24 -8.43
C PHE A 89 -4.66 19.88 -9.89
N ILE A 90 -3.51 19.27 -10.13
CA ILE A 90 -3.10 18.76 -11.45
C ILE A 90 -3.19 17.22 -11.40
N PRO A 91 -4.22 16.63 -12.03
CA PRO A 91 -4.29 15.18 -12.25
C PRO A 91 -3.38 14.82 -13.42
N TRP A 92 -2.18 14.28 -13.14
CA TRP A 92 -1.23 13.95 -14.19
C TRP A 92 -0.98 12.46 -14.29
N VAL A 93 -1.20 11.94 -15.50
CA VAL A 93 -0.89 10.56 -15.88
C VAL A 93 0.15 10.61 -16.98
N GLU A 94 1.21 9.84 -16.83
CA GLU A 94 2.24 9.71 -17.85
C GLU A 94 1.64 9.09 -19.11
N THR A 95 1.73 9.82 -20.22
CA THR A 95 1.25 9.41 -21.54
C THR A 95 2.33 9.66 -22.60
N PRO A 96 2.27 9.02 -23.77
CA PRO A 96 3.15 9.37 -24.88
C PRO A 96 3.09 10.87 -25.26
N LEU A 97 1.94 11.52 -25.03
CA LEU A 97 1.72 12.93 -25.34
C LEU A 97 2.33 13.88 -24.29
N SER A 98 2.43 13.46 -23.03
CA SER A 98 2.89 14.33 -21.93
C SER A 98 4.34 14.77 -22.06
N GLY A 99 5.12 14.15 -22.96
CA GLY A 99 6.53 14.43 -23.19
C GLY A 99 7.43 13.71 -22.17
N PRO A 100 8.77 13.82 -22.32
CA PRO A 100 9.71 13.11 -21.47
C PRO A 100 9.57 13.52 -20.00
N MET A 101 9.89 12.59 -19.11
CA MET A 101 9.97 12.77 -17.65
C MET A 101 10.51 14.16 -17.25
N GLY A 102 9.88 14.79 -16.26
CA GLY A 102 10.36 16.08 -15.75
C GLY A 102 9.30 17.08 -15.31
N LEU A 103 8.02 16.70 -15.24
CA LEU A 103 6.94 17.60 -14.76
C LEU A 103 7.28 18.23 -13.40
N ILE A 104 7.69 17.40 -12.44
CA ILE A 104 8.07 17.90 -11.11
C ILE A 104 9.29 18.82 -11.20
N LYS A 105 10.23 18.55 -12.13
CA LYS A 105 11.41 19.39 -12.36
C LYS A 105 11.06 20.74 -13.00
N THR A 106 10.01 20.85 -13.81
CA THR A 106 9.59 22.15 -14.38
C THR A 106 8.78 22.95 -13.37
N LEU A 107 7.82 22.33 -12.68
CA LEU A 107 7.02 22.97 -11.65
C LEU A 107 7.87 23.42 -10.45
N CYS A 108 8.88 22.64 -10.05
CA CYS A 108 9.69 23.01 -8.90
C CYS A 108 10.40 24.36 -9.09
N LYS A 109 10.74 24.76 -10.32
CA LYS A 109 11.47 26.01 -10.59
C LYS A 109 10.75 27.25 -10.05
N ARG A 110 9.42 27.27 -10.11
CA ARG A 110 8.55 28.35 -9.63
C ARG A 110 8.04 28.13 -8.20
N SER A 111 8.27 26.95 -7.63
CA SER A 111 7.87 26.65 -6.26
C SER A 111 8.82 27.26 -5.23
N VAL A 112 8.30 27.50 -4.02
CA VAL A 112 9.11 27.84 -2.85
C VAL A 112 9.94 26.64 -2.41
N LEU A 113 9.29 25.48 -2.31
CA LEU A 113 9.89 24.17 -2.05
C LEU A 113 8.92 23.07 -2.50
N VAL A 114 9.40 21.83 -2.49
CA VAL A 114 8.61 20.63 -2.81
C VAL A 114 8.37 19.80 -1.55
N VAL A 115 7.10 19.47 -1.29
CA VAL A 115 6.70 18.43 -0.33
C VAL A 115 6.27 17.20 -1.13
N THR A 116 6.63 16.00 -0.68
CA THR A 116 6.18 14.74 -1.29
C THR A 116 5.92 13.68 -0.23
N ASP A 117 5.41 12.53 -0.65
CA ASP A 117 5.15 11.40 0.24
C ASP A 117 6.43 10.58 0.46
N GLU A 118 6.67 10.17 1.71
CA GLU A 118 7.69 9.19 2.03
C GLU A 118 7.09 7.79 1.97
N PHE A 119 7.46 6.97 0.98
CA PHE A 119 7.03 5.56 0.91
C PHE A 119 8.26 4.67 0.71
N PRO A 120 8.44 3.59 1.51
CA PRO A 120 9.75 2.96 1.67
C PRO A 120 10.10 1.91 0.61
N THR A 121 9.32 1.77 -0.47
CA THR A 121 9.58 0.75 -1.49
C THR A 121 9.09 1.12 -2.89
N TYR A 122 9.46 0.29 -3.86
CA TYR A 122 9.05 0.33 -5.26
C TYR A 122 9.21 1.72 -5.91
N TYR A 123 8.31 2.08 -6.82
CA TYR A 123 8.39 3.27 -7.64
C TYR A 123 8.45 4.58 -6.83
N PRO A 124 7.63 4.83 -5.80
CA PRO A 124 7.74 6.06 -5.00
C PRO A 124 9.15 6.28 -4.44
N LEU A 125 9.78 5.24 -3.88
CA LEU A 125 11.14 5.34 -3.35
C LEU A 125 12.16 5.69 -4.45
N ILE A 126 12.05 5.04 -5.61
CA ILE A 126 12.92 5.30 -6.76
C ILE A 126 12.76 6.75 -7.24
N ALA A 127 11.51 7.22 -7.38
CA ALA A 127 11.17 8.54 -7.87
C ALA A 127 11.70 9.64 -6.94
N ILE A 128 11.44 9.57 -5.64
CA ILE A 128 11.91 10.60 -4.70
C ILE A 128 13.45 10.61 -4.56
N ASN A 129 14.09 9.44 -4.66
CA ASN A 129 15.56 9.36 -4.66
C ASN A 129 16.16 10.00 -5.92
N ALA A 130 15.56 9.79 -7.09
CA ALA A 130 15.97 10.46 -8.32
C ALA A 130 15.71 11.98 -8.26
N ALA A 131 14.56 12.40 -7.73
CA ALA A 131 14.21 13.80 -7.53
C ALA A 131 15.19 14.51 -6.58
N SER A 132 15.57 13.87 -5.47
CA SER A 132 16.49 14.45 -4.47
C SER A 132 17.83 14.90 -5.08
N LYS A 133 18.30 14.19 -6.11
CA LYS A 133 19.56 14.44 -6.83
C LYS A 133 19.41 15.42 -7.99
N SER A 134 18.21 15.53 -8.56
CA SER A 134 17.98 16.22 -9.85
C SER A 134 17.23 17.54 -9.74
N LEU A 135 16.53 17.79 -8.62
CA LEU A 135 15.82 19.04 -8.37
C LEU A 135 16.74 20.09 -7.74
N ASP A 136 16.58 21.34 -8.19
CA ASP A 136 17.36 22.50 -7.69
C ASP A 136 16.69 23.21 -6.50
N ARG A 137 15.66 22.59 -5.91
CA ARG A 137 14.88 23.14 -4.80
C ARG A 137 14.87 22.20 -3.61
N LYS A 138 14.68 22.76 -2.41
CA LYS A 138 14.48 21.98 -1.20
C LYS A 138 13.32 21.01 -1.42
N ILE A 139 13.57 19.73 -1.19
CA ILE A 139 12.55 18.68 -1.20
C ILE A 139 12.44 18.02 0.17
N ILE A 140 11.21 17.86 0.62
CA ILE A 140 10.86 17.29 1.91
C ILE A 140 9.88 16.13 1.67
N ALA A 141 10.24 14.93 2.13
CA ALA A 141 9.33 13.80 2.16
C ALA A 141 8.64 13.73 3.52
N VAL A 142 7.36 13.34 3.53
CA VAL A 142 6.55 13.24 4.74
C VAL A 142 5.90 11.86 4.84
N ASP A 143 6.05 11.21 5.99
CA ASP A 143 5.45 9.91 6.26
C ASP A 143 3.97 10.04 6.66
N SER A 144 3.10 9.64 5.74
CA SER A 144 1.64 9.60 5.89
C SER A 144 1.09 8.17 5.73
N ASN A 145 1.92 7.15 6.03
CA ASN A 145 1.58 5.75 5.77
C ASN A 145 0.89 5.03 6.93
N GLY A 146 1.17 5.41 8.16
CA GLY A 146 0.91 4.61 9.36
C GLY A 146 0.53 5.42 10.59
N VAL A 147 0.05 4.69 11.61
CA VAL A 147 -0.23 5.18 12.96
C VAL A 147 1.04 5.71 13.60
N PHE A 148 2.16 5.02 13.41
CA PHE A 148 3.47 5.45 13.89
C PHE A 148 4.29 6.07 12.74
N PRO A 149 5.07 7.13 13.02
CA PRO A 149 6.14 7.55 12.12
C PRO A 149 7.15 6.41 11.93
N MET A 150 7.50 6.08 10.69
CA MET A 150 8.46 5.01 10.37
C MET A 150 9.84 5.26 11.00
N SER A 151 10.20 6.54 11.16
CA SER A 151 11.44 7.02 11.77
C SER A 151 11.59 6.73 13.27
N TRP A 152 10.51 6.35 13.97
CA TRP A 152 10.54 6.16 15.43
C TRP A 152 11.22 4.86 15.88
N ALA A 153 11.32 3.88 14.99
CA ALA A 153 12.10 2.69 15.26
C ALA A 153 13.56 2.94 14.89
N ASP A 154 14.50 2.42 15.68
CA ASP A 154 15.94 2.55 15.36
C ASP A 154 16.40 1.50 14.32
N SER A 155 15.65 0.40 14.19
CA SER A 155 15.98 -0.70 13.31
C SER A 155 14.75 -1.52 12.88
N ALA A 156 14.94 -2.42 11.91
CA ALA A 156 13.95 -3.43 11.58
C ALA A 156 13.74 -4.39 12.76
N TYR A 157 12.48 -4.66 13.11
CA TYR A 157 12.13 -5.66 14.11
C TYR A 157 12.07 -7.06 13.48
N THR A 158 12.61 -8.05 14.20
CA THR A 158 12.65 -9.43 13.71
C THR A 158 11.36 -10.20 13.97
N THR A 159 10.57 -9.82 14.99
CA THR A 159 9.32 -10.51 15.34
C THR A 159 8.18 -9.54 15.63
N ALA A 160 6.95 -9.98 15.37
CA ALA A 160 5.75 -9.22 15.75
C ALA A 160 5.66 -9.02 17.28
N HIS A 161 6.16 -9.94 18.11
CA HIS A 161 6.16 -9.78 19.56
C HIS A 161 7.02 -8.58 20.01
N SER A 162 8.25 -8.48 19.51
CA SER A 162 9.12 -7.33 19.80
C SER A 162 8.53 -6.02 19.28
N PHE A 163 7.92 -6.04 18.08
CA PHE A 163 7.29 -4.85 17.51
C PHE A 163 6.04 -4.40 18.28
N ARG A 164 5.22 -5.34 18.78
CA ARG A 164 4.11 -5.00 19.70
C ARG A 164 4.60 -4.27 20.94
N ARG A 165 5.74 -4.68 21.52
CA ARG A 165 6.29 -3.98 22.69
C ARG A 165 6.66 -2.53 22.36
N PHE A 166 7.15 -2.26 21.16
CA PHE A 166 7.38 -0.91 20.65
C PHE A 166 6.06 -0.15 20.48
N ILE A 167 5.07 -0.72 19.80
CA ILE A 167 3.73 -0.13 19.63
C ILE A 167 3.15 0.26 20.99
N HIS A 168 3.08 -0.71 21.91
CA HIS A 168 2.47 -0.52 23.23
C HIS A 168 3.23 0.49 24.09
N ALA A 169 4.53 0.68 23.87
CA ALA A 169 5.32 1.69 24.58
C ALA A 169 5.09 3.11 24.04
N ASN A 170 4.67 3.24 22.80
CA ASN A 170 4.64 4.50 22.07
C ASN A 170 3.23 4.96 21.68
N PHE A 171 2.22 4.11 21.82
CA PHE A 171 0.87 4.38 21.31
C PHE A 171 0.26 5.66 21.92
N SER A 172 0.40 5.86 23.23
CA SER A 172 -0.16 7.05 23.89
C SER A 172 0.36 8.36 23.29
N ARG A 173 1.64 8.41 22.89
CA ARG A 173 2.26 9.59 22.26
C ARG A 173 2.11 9.65 20.74
N CYS A 174 1.84 8.52 20.06
CA CYS A 174 1.77 8.53 18.59
C CYS A 174 0.59 9.34 18.07
N ARG A 175 -0.49 9.46 18.86
CA ARG A 175 -1.68 10.25 18.52
C ARG A 175 -1.36 11.72 18.26
N ASP A 176 -0.37 12.30 18.94
CA ASP A 176 0.08 13.68 18.72
C ASP A 176 0.72 13.91 17.33
N THR A 177 1.04 12.82 16.64
CA THR A 177 1.60 12.85 15.28
C THR A 177 0.54 12.63 14.20
N TRP A 178 -0.70 12.27 14.56
CA TRP A 178 -1.73 11.92 13.60
C TRP A 178 -2.15 13.14 12.77
N PRO A 179 -2.30 12.99 11.45
CA PRO A 179 -2.77 14.09 10.62
C PRO A 179 -4.24 14.38 10.87
N GLN A 180 -4.63 15.63 10.68
CA GLN A 180 -6.01 16.07 10.82
C GLN A 180 -6.91 15.45 9.74
N LYS A 181 -8.18 15.23 10.11
CA LYS A 181 -9.22 14.84 9.16
C LYS A 181 -9.31 15.81 7.99
N ILE A 182 -9.25 17.10 8.24
CA ILE A 182 -9.19 18.16 7.21
C ILE A 182 -7.80 18.78 7.34
N PRO A 183 -6.83 18.45 6.47
CA PRO A 183 -5.44 18.85 6.64
C PRO A 183 -5.14 20.29 6.17
N THR A 184 -6.10 21.20 6.30
CA THR A 184 -5.97 22.58 5.83
C THR A 184 -6.60 23.56 6.82
N ASP A 185 -6.07 24.77 6.87
CA ASP A 185 -6.62 25.86 7.67
C ASP A 185 -7.61 26.67 6.83
N LYS A 186 -8.87 26.71 7.27
CA LYS A 186 -9.94 27.47 6.60
C LYS A 186 -9.66 28.98 6.48
N ASN A 187 -8.71 29.52 7.25
CA ASN A 187 -8.40 30.96 7.25
C ASN A 187 -7.27 31.33 6.28
N HIS A 188 -6.62 30.36 5.63
CA HIS A 188 -5.58 30.62 4.64
C HIS A 188 -6.13 30.37 3.24
N ASP A 189 -5.83 31.27 2.31
CA ASP A 189 -6.20 31.08 0.91
C ASP A 189 -5.13 30.24 0.20
N TYR A 190 -5.51 29.02 -0.18
CA TYR A 190 -4.64 28.10 -0.91
C TYR A 190 -4.77 28.23 -2.43
N TRP A 191 -5.70 29.05 -2.92
CA TRP A 191 -6.04 29.13 -4.33
C TRP A 191 -5.00 29.90 -5.13
N ILE A 192 -4.72 29.40 -6.32
CA ILE A 192 -4.01 30.14 -7.37
C ILE A 192 -5.09 30.58 -8.35
N ASP A 193 -5.19 31.86 -8.68
CA ASP A 193 -6.20 32.35 -9.62
C ASP A 193 -6.01 31.78 -11.05
N ASP A 194 -7.02 31.93 -11.91
CA ASP A 194 -7.03 31.29 -13.23
C ASP A 194 -5.93 31.81 -14.17
N GLU A 195 -5.61 33.10 -14.10
CA GLU A 195 -4.57 33.72 -14.94
C GLU A 195 -3.19 33.21 -14.52
N HIS A 196 -2.93 33.25 -13.21
CA HIS A 196 -1.67 32.77 -12.64
C HIS A 196 -1.49 31.26 -12.86
N PHE A 197 -2.54 30.46 -12.66
CA PHE A 197 -2.50 29.03 -12.92
C PHE A 197 -2.23 28.74 -14.41
N SER A 198 -2.86 29.48 -15.32
CA SER A 198 -2.63 29.33 -16.76
C SER A 198 -1.18 29.64 -17.15
N SER A 199 -0.58 30.71 -16.58
CA SER A 199 0.84 31.01 -16.76
C SER A 199 1.75 29.87 -16.27
N ILE A 200 1.43 29.26 -15.11
CA ILE A 200 2.20 28.11 -14.60
C ILE A 200 2.15 26.93 -15.58
N ILE A 201 0.96 26.61 -16.09
CA ILE A 201 0.78 25.50 -17.04
C ILE A 201 1.55 25.75 -18.34
N GLU A 202 1.50 26.96 -18.88
CA GLU A 202 2.21 27.33 -20.12
C GLU A 202 3.74 27.32 -19.92
N ASP A 203 4.25 28.05 -18.93
CA ASP A 203 5.69 28.23 -18.70
C ASP A 203 6.38 26.91 -18.29
N CYS A 204 5.68 26.07 -17.51
CA CYS A 204 6.19 24.76 -17.13
C CYS A 204 5.88 23.68 -18.19
N SER A 205 5.25 24.05 -19.31
CA SER A 205 4.85 23.16 -20.42
C SER A 205 4.07 21.93 -19.94
N VAL A 206 3.17 22.14 -18.98
CA VAL A 206 2.40 21.06 -18.35
C VAL A 206 1.30 20.60 -19.29
N LYS A 207 1.40 19.34 -19.72
CA LYS A 207 0.36 18.70 -20.52
C LYS A 207 -0.56 17.88 -19.60
N ILE A 208 -1.65 18.51 -19.17
CA ILE A 208 -2.67 17.84 -18.36
C ILE A 208 -3.49 16.90 -19.27
N PRO A 209 -3.63 15.61 -18.94
CA PRO A 209 -4.55 14.72 -19.65
C PRO A 209 -5.97 15.31 -19.68
N PRO A 210 -6.68 15.22 -20.82
CA PRO A 210 -8.06 15.71 -20.91
C PRO A 210 -8.95 15.04 -19.85
N PHE A 211 -9.80 15.81 -19.19
CA PHE A 211 -10.72 15.28 -18.17
C PHE A 211 -11.60 14.15 -18.73
N GLU A 212 -12.05 14.27 -19.98
CA GLU A 212 -12.82 13.21 -20.65
C GLU A 212 -12.04 11.90 -20.75
N TRP A 213 -10.73 11.97 -21.02
CA TRP A 213 -9.88 10.77 -21.09
C TRP A 213 -9.73 10.11 -19.70
N LEU A 214 -9.47 10.91 -18.65
CA LEU A 214 -9.41 10.42 -17.27
C LEU A 214 -10.74 9.77 -16.85
N TRP A 215 -11.86 10.41 -17.18
CA TRP A 215 -13.19 9.87 -16.92
C TRP A 215 -13.39 8.52 -17.61
N ARG A 216 -13.08 8.42 -18.92
CA ARG A 216 -13.23 7.16 -19.68
C ARG A 216 -12.35 6.04 -19.10
N CYS A 217 -11.10 6.33 -18.73
CA CYS A 217 -10.22 5.37 -18.04
C CYS A 217 -10.81 4.87 -16.70
N SER A 218 -11.60 5.72 -16.02
CA SER A 218 -12.22 5.40 -14.73
C SER A 218 -13.46 4.50 -14.82
N GLU A 219 -14.11 4.40 -15.99
CA GLU A 219 -15.38 3.67 -16.16
C GLU A 219 -15.20 2.14 -16.30
N GLY A 220 -13.99 1.69 -16.67
CA GLY A 220 -13.74 0.28 -16.99
C GLY A 220 -14.50 -0.21 -18.23
N GLY A 221 -14.65 -1.53 -18.38
CA GLY A 221 -15.34 -2.12 -19.54
C GLY A 221 -14.65 -1.79 -20.87
N SER A 222 -15.41 -1.76 -21.97
CA SER A 222 -14.87 -1.39 -23.30
C SER A 222 -14.42 0.07 -23.35
N THR A 223 -15.14 0.97 -22.69
CA THR A 223 -14.81 2.41 -22.63
C THR A 223 -13.44 2.65 -22.00
N GLY A 224 -13.19 2.03 -20.84
CA GLY A 224 -11.90 2.12 -20.15
C GLY A 224 -10.78 1.49 -20.98
N LYS A 225 -10.99 0.31 -21.56
CA LYS A 225 -10.00 -0.36 -22.42
C LYS A 225 -9.60 0.49 -23.63
N ILE A 226 -10.56 1.09 -24.32
CA ILE A 226 -10.29 1.96 -25.48
C ILE A 226 -9.52 3.23 -25.06
N ALA A 227 -9.80 3.76 -23.87
CA ALA A 227 -9.09 4.93 -23.37
C ALA A 227 -7.66 4.57 -22.94
N LEU A 228 -7.45 3.45 -22.25
CA LEU A 228 -6.14 3.00 -21.78
C LEU A 228 -5.25 2.50 -22.92
N SER A 229 -5.79 2.05 -24.05
CA SER A 229 -4.99 1.64 -25.21
C SER A 229 -4.17 2.76 -25.85
N SER A 230 -4.30 4.01 -25.38
CA SER A 230 -3.46 5.14 -25.83
C SER A 230 -2.16 5.30 -25.04
N ILE A 231 -1.92 4.49 -23.99
CA ILE A 231 -0.71 4.52 -23.17
C ILE A 231 0.00 3.16 -23.20
N ASP A 232 1.32 3.17 -23.10
CA ASP A 232 2.17 1.98 -23.23
C ASP A 232 2.31 1.28 -21.87
N ILE A 233 1.37 0.38 -21.57
CA ILE A 233 1.30 -0.43 -20.35
C ILE A 233 0.82 -1.85 -20.69
N ASP A 234 0.92 -2.78 -19.73
CA ASP A 234 0.40 -4.14 -19.91
C ASP A 234 -1.15 -4.13 -19.96
N HIS A 235 -1.70 -4.48 -21.12
CA HIS A 235 -3.15 -4.55 -21.37
C HIS A 235 -3.74 -5.96 -21.16
N ASP A 236 -2.92 -6.97 -20.83
CA ASP A 236 -3.38 -8.33 -20.55
C ASP A 236 -4.01 -8.43 -19.14
N VAL A 237 -3.62 -7.52 -18.22
CA VAL A 237 -4.18 -7.45 -16.87
C VAL A 237 -5.35 -6.47 -16.80
N GLU A 238 -6.55 -6.98 -17.10
CA GLU A 238 -7.76 -6.15 -17.18
C GLU A 238 -8.21 -5.52 -15.84
N PRO A 239 -8.89 -4.35 -15.88
CA PRO A 239 -9.51 -3.74 -14.72
C PRO A 239 -10.61 -4.59 -14.10
N VAL A 240 -10.69 -4.56 -12.76
CA VAL A 240 -11.67 -5.33 -12.00
C VAL A 240 -12.98 -4.53 -11.89
N ARG A 241 -13.98 -4.89 -12.69
CA ARG A 241 -15.24 -4.12 -12.85
C ARG A 241 -15.96 -3.76 -11.55
N HIS A 242 -15.90 -4.62 -10.53
CA HIS A 242 -16.64 -4.43 -9.26
C HIS A 242 -15.76 -3.90 -8.11
N ILE A 243 -14.48 -3.64 -8.37
CA ILE A 243 -13.52 -3.10 -7.40
C ILE A 243 -13.09 -1.72 -7.90
N ARG A 244 -13.85 -0.69 -7.51
CA ARG A 244 -13.57 0.70 -7.88
C ARG A 244 -12.62 1.34 -6.86
N GLY A 245 -11.54 1.95 -7.32
CA GLY A 245 -10.64 2.76 -6.53
C GLY A 245 -11.30 4.05 -6.03
N GLY A 246 -10.51 4.89 -5.38
CA GLY A 246 -10.97 6.13 -4.76
C GLY A 246 -11.48 5.99 -3.34
N ARG A 247 -11.57 7.14 -2.68
CA ARG A 247 -11.88 7.28 -1.26
C ARG A 247 -13.33 6.91 -0.96
N ASN A 248 -14.27 7.22 -1.85
CA ASN A 248 -15.69 6.96 -1.58
C ASN A 248 -15.98 5.47 -1.38
N MET A 249 -15.39 4.61 -2.21
CA MET A 249 -15.52 3.16 -2.07
C MET A 249 -14.84 2.67 -0.78
N ALA A 250 -13.66 3.20 -0.45
CA ALA A 250 -12.95 2.87 0.78
C ALA A 250 -13.79 3.20 2.02
N ALA A 251 -14.36 4.41 2.08
CA ALA A 251 -15.21 4.86 3.17
C ALA A 251 -16.48 3.99 3.31
N LYS A 252 -17.12 3.62 2.20
CA LYS A 252 -18.27 2.70 2.20
C LYS A 252 -17.90 1.33 2.77
N LYS A 253 -16.77 0.77 2.35
CA LYS A 253 -16.27 -0.51 2.87
C LYS A 253 -15.94 -0.44 4.36
N LEU A 254 -15.29 0.63 4.80
CA LEU A 254 -14.98 0.86 6.21
C LEU A 254 -16.27 0.92 7.04
N SER A 255 -17.26 1.70 6.61
CA SER A 255 -18.55 1.82 7.32
C SER A 255 -19.24 0.47 7.52
N VAL A 256 -19.32 -0.36 6.47
CA VAL A 256 -19.89 -1.72 6.56
C VAL A 256 -19.08 -2.61 7.51
N PHE A 257 -17.75 -2.53 7.45
CA PHE A 257 -16.89 -3.33 8.31
C PHE A 257 -17.07 -2.98 9.79
N LEU A 258 -17.00 -1.69 10.14
CA LEU A 258 -17.14 -1.22 11.51
C LEU A 258 -18.51 -1.59 12.09
N LYS A 259 -19.58 -1.45 11.29
CA LYS A 259 -20.95 -1.73 11.74
C LYS A 259 -21.23 -3.22 11.89
N ASP A 260 -20.86 -4.03 10.90
CA ASP A 260 -21.43 -5.38 10.75
C ASP A 260 -20.43 -6.52 11.00
N ARG A 261 -19.12 -6.24 11.06
CA ARG A 261 -18.07 -7.27 10.96
C ARG A 261 -16.97 -7.20 12.02
N LEU A 262 -16.61 -6.02 12.51
CA LEU A 262 -15.46 -5.81 13.40
C LEU A 262 -15.48 -6.74 14.64
N GLU A 263 -16.61 -6.83 15.34
CA GLU A 263 -16.74 -7.69 16.54
C GLU A 263 -16.50 -9.18 16.25
N ARG A 264 -16.89 -9.65 15.06
CA ARG A 264 -16.71 -11.04 14.64
C ARG A 264 -15.41 -11.28 13.88
N TYR A 265 -14.55 -10.27 13.72
CA TYR A 265 -13.31 -10.37 12.94
C TYR A 265 -12.44 -11.56 13.38
N HIS A 266 -12.26 -11.73 14.70
CA HIS A 266 -11.45 -12.80 15.26
C HIS A 266 -11.98 -14.22 14.96
N ILE A 267 -13.29 -14.36 14.74
CA ILE A 267 -13.98 -15.63 14.44
C ILE A 267 -14.00 -15.88 12.92
N ASP A 268 -14.47 -14.88 12.16
CA ASP A 268 -14.92 -15.04 10.78
C ASP A 268 -13.93 -14.52 9.73
N ARG A 269 -12.72 -14.06 10.11
CA ARG A 269 -11.71 -13.60 9.13
C ARG A 269 -11.22 -14.68 8.15
N ASN A 270 -11.43 -15.95 8.47
CA ASN A 270 -11.10 -17.10 7.60
C ASN A 270 -12.35 -17.77 7.02
N ASN A 271 -13.52 -17.15 7.13
CA ASN A 271 -14.79 -17.68 6.63
C ASN A 271 -14.99 -17.23 5.17
N PHE A 272 -15.11 -18.19 4.24
CA PHE A 272 -15.27 -17.90 2.81
C PHE A 272 -16.71 -17.59 2.39
N GLU A 273 -17.71 -17.91 3.21
CA GLU A 273 -19.12 -17.64 2.90
C GLU A 273 -19.55 -16.25 3.43
N LYS A 274 -19.13 -15.94 4.66
CA LYS A 274 -19.46 -14.67 5.33
C LYS A 274 -18.19 -14.08 5.97
N PRO A 275 -17.22 -13.64 5.15
CA PRO A 275 -15.96 -13.12 5.67
C PRO A 275 -16.18 -11.84 6.47
N SER A 276 -15.60 -11.77 7.68
CA SER A 276 -15.61 -10.56 8.49
C SER A 276 -14.40 -9.65 8.22
N VAL A 277 -13.75 -9.75 7.06
CA VAL A 277 -12.61 -8.88 6.69
C VAL A 277 -13.05 -7.54 6.09
N THR A 278 -12.15 -6.55 6.14
CA THR A 278 -12.39 -5.20 5.59
C THR A 278 -12.40 -5.19 4.06
N GLY A 279 -11.50 -5.96 3.45
CA GLY A 279 -11.19 -5.87 2.03
C GLY A 279 -10.65 -4.49 1.63
N LEU A 280 -9.95 -3.79 2.52
CA LEU A 280 -9.43 -2.42 2.29
C LEU A 280 -7.98 -2.37 1.78
N SER A 281 -7.29 -3.51 1.62
CA SER A 281 -5.85 -3.49 1.28
C SER A 281 -5.51 -2.74 -0.01
N PRO A 282 -6.28 -2.82 -1.13
CA PRO A 282 -6.03 -1.97 -2.31
C PRO A 282 -6.09 -0.46 -2.02
N TRP A 283 -7.06 -0.03 -1.22
CA TRP A 283 -7.26 1.38 -0.90
C TRP A 283 -6.23 1.91 0.10
N LEU A 284 -5.76 1.05 1.02
CA LEU A 284 -4.65 1.36 1.91
C LEU A 284 -3.32 1.45 1.15
N HIS A 285 -3.10 0.56 0.17
CA HIS A 285 -1.90 0.54 -0.66
C HIS A 285 -1.75 1.81 -1.49
N PHE A 286 -2.79 2.17 -2.27
CA PHE A 286 -2.78 3.39 -3.07
C PHE A 286 -3.10 4.67 -2.28
N GLY A 287 -3.26 4.55 -0.95
CA GLY A 287 -3.44 5.70 -0.06
C GLY A 287 -4.78 6.43 -0.20
N HIS A 288 -5.82 5.79 -0.74
CA HIS A 288 -7.19 6.32 -0.83
C HIS A 288 -7.88 6.44 0.55
N ILE A 289 -7.39 5.70 1.55
CA ILE A 289 -7.83 5.78 2.94
C ILE A 289 -6.64 5.69 3.89
N SER A 290 -6.69 6.41 5.02
CA SER A 290 -5.62 6.38 6.02
C SER A 290 -5.82 5.24 7.02
N SER A 291 -4.74 4.57 7.44
CA SER A 291 -4.79 3.66 8.58
C SER A 291 -5.09 4.39 9.89
N VAL A 292 -4.61 5.64 10.03
CA VAL A 292 -4.96 6.53 11.16
C VAL A 292 -6.46 6.77 11.22
N GLU A 293 -7.09 7.06 10.09
CA GLU A 293 -8.55 7.27 10.03
C GLU A 293 -9.33 6.04 10.52
N ILE A 294 -8.89 4.84 10.14
CA ILE A 294 -9.52 3.58 10.55
C ILE A 294 -9.36 3.38 12.06
N VAL A 295 -8.14 3.55 12.57
CA VAL A 295 -7.85 3.34 13.99
C VAL A 295 -8.56 4.38 14.84
N GLU A 296 -8.52 5.66 14.46
CA GLU A 296 -9.24 6.74 15.16
C GLU A 296 -10.75 6.45 15.23
N HIS A 297 -11.40 6.08 14.12
CA HIS A 297 -12.82 5.71 14.15
C HIS A 297 -13.11 4.54 15.09
N ILE A 298 -12.22 3.55 15.16
CA ILE A 298 -12.40 2.41 16.08
C ILE A 298 -12.31 2.89 17.52
N LEU A 299 -11.30 3.68 17.88
CA LEU A 299 -11.15 4.16 19.25
C LEU A 299 -12.30 5.07 19.67
N ASP A 300 -12.69 6.01 18.80
CA ASP A 300 -13.79 6.95 19.07
C ASP A 300 -15.13 6.22 19.22
N SER A 301 -15.42 5.24 18.34
CA SER A 301 -16.67 4.46 18.42
C SER A 301 -16.76 3.53 19.63
N HIS A 302 -15.63 3.27 20.30
CA HIS A 302 -15.56 2.46 21.50
C HIS A 302 -15.32 3.30 22.77
N GLU A 303 -15.34 4.63 22.65
CA GLU A 303 -15.03 5.55 23.76
C GLU A 303 -13.71 5.16 24.45
N TRP A 304 -12.72 4.74 23.66
CA TRP A 304 -11.49 4.19 24.18
C TRP A 304 -10.63 5.28 24.82
N ASP A 305 -10.13 4.99 26.03
CA ASP A 305 -9.26 5.86 26.80
C ASP A 305 -7.95 5.14 27.17
N PRO A 306 -6.79 5.82 27.20
CA PRO A 306 -5.53 5.23 27.66
C PRO A 306 -5.58 4.55 29.05
N GLU A 307 -6.51 4.91 29.94
CA GLU A 307 -6.73 4.24 31.23
C GLU A 307 -7.19 2.77 31.08
N GLN A 308 -7.76 2.40 29.92
CA GLN A 308 -8.14 1.02 29.62
C GLN A 308 -6.93 0.11 29.34
N ILE A 309 -5.72 0.69 29.17
CA ILE A 309 -4.51 -0.06 28.85
C ILE A 309 -4.10 -0.98 30.02
N THR A 310 -3.98 -2.27 29.71
CA THR A 310 -3.46 -3.25 30.67
C THR A 310 -1.94 -3.42 30.50
N MET A 311 -1.15 -2.67 31.27
CA MET A 311 0.32 -2.67 31.15
C MET A 311 0.99 -4.03 31.38
N SER A 312 0.40 -4.91 32.20
CA SER A 312 0.91 -6.27 32.41
C SER A 312 0.83 -7.15 31.14
N ARG A 313 0.04 -6.75 30.14
CA ARG A 313 -0.11 -7.42 28.84
C ARG A 313 0.78 -6.79 27.75
N LYS A 314 1.80 -6.00 28.10
CA LYS A 314 2.71 -5.38 27.13
C LYS A 314 3.37 -6.42 26.21
N GLY A 315 3.20 -6.27 24.90
CA GLY A 315 3.68 -7.21 23.88
C GLY A 315 2.70 -8.34 23.56
N ALA A 316 1.63 -8.53 24.34
CA ALA A 316 0.61 -9.52 24.04
C ALA A 316 -0.19 -9.14 22.79
N ARG A 317 -0.70 -10.14 22.08
CA ARG A 317 -1.59 -9.96 20.92
C ARG A 317 -3.00 -9.50 21.30
N GLU A 318 -3.38 -9.69 22.55
CA GLU A 318 -4.72 -9.46 23.07
C GLU A 318 -4.69 -9.12 24.57
N GLY A 319 -5.71 -8.39 25.03
CA GLY A 319 -5.90 -7.91 26.38
C GLY A 319 -5.05 -6.69 26.75
N TRP A 320 -4.31 -6.09 25.82
CA TRP A 320 -3.54 -4.87 26.12
C TRP A 320 -4.38 -3.61 25.95
N TRP A 321 -5.25 -3.58 24.94
CA TRP A 321 -6.08 -2.41 24.63
C TRP A 321 -7.25 -2.26 25.60
N GLY A 322 -7.72 -3.36 26.18
CA GLY A 322 -8.94 -3.35 27.00
C GLY A 322 -10.22 -3.39 26.16
N LEU A 323 -10.11 -3.84 24.90
CA LEU A 323 -11.22 -3.86 23.93
C LEU A 323 -11.66 -5.31 23.64
N SER A 324 -12.73 -5.46 22.85
CA SER A 324 -13.22 -6.79 22.47
C SER A 324 -12.18 -7.57 21.66
N ALA A 325 -12.24 -8.90 21.70
CA ALA A 325 -11.33 -9.76 20.94
C ALA A 325 -11.39 -9.50 19.41
N GLY A 326 -12.57 -9.12 18.89
CA GLY A 326 -12.74 -8.73 17.49
C GLY A 326 -11.93 -7.49 17.15
N VAL A 327 -12.06 -6.46 17.98
CA VAL A 327 -11.36 -5.18 17.83
C VAL A 327 -9.85 -5.37 17.99
N GLU A 328 -9.39 -5.99 19.08
CA GLU A 328 -7.95 -6.18 19.32
C GLU A 328 -7.30 -7.04 18.24
N SER A 329 -7.98 -8.09 17.77
CA SER A 329 -7.48 -8.91 16.67
C SER A 329 -7.37 -8.13 15.36
N PHE A 330 -8.22 -7.12 15.12
CA PHE A 330 -8.11 -6.27 13.93
C PHE A 330 -7.03 -5.20 14.10
N LEU A 331 -6.93 -4.57 15.28
CA LEU A 331 -5.86 -3.62 15.62
C LEU A 331 -4.48 -4.27 15.47
N ASP A 332 -4.31 -5.54 15.85
CA ASP A 332 -3.07 -6.27 15.60
C ASP A 332 -2.72 -6.36 14.10
N GLN A 333 -3.72 -6.47 13.22
CA GLN A 333 -3.47 -6.57 11.78
C GLN A 333 -3.16 -5.21 11.16
N ILE A 334 -4.01 -4.20 11.43
CA ILE A 334 -3.89 -2.87 10.80
C ILE A 334 -2.74 -2.02 11.37
N ILE A 335 -2.32 -2.29 12.62
CA ILE A 335 -1.18 -1.62 13.26
C ILE A 335 0.04 -2.55 13.25
N THR A 336 0.03 -3.64 14.01
CA THR A 336 1.25 -4.46 14.22
C THR A 336 1.75 -5.10 12.92
N TRP A 337 0.94 -5.92 12.26
CA TRP A 337 1.41 -6.65 11.08
C TRP A 337 1.66 -5.72 9.89
N ARG A 338 0.76 -4.75 9.68
CA ARG A 338 0.93 -3.78 8.62
C ARG A 338 2.20 -2.97 8.80
N GLU A 339 2.39 -2.37 9.97
CA GLU A 339 3.53 -1.49 10.20
C GLU A 339 4.84 -2.24 10.44
N LEU A 340 4.80 -3.53 10.79
CA LEU A 340 6.00 -4.38 10.76
C LEU A 340 6.57 -4.45 9.34
N GLY A 341 5.70 -4.52 8.32
CA GLY A 341 6.14 -4.48 6.92
C GLY A 341 6.77 -3.14 6.54
N PHE A 342 6.13 -2.02 6.91
CA PHE A 342 6.70 -0.68 6.69
C PHE A 342 8.01 -0.48 7.45
N ASN A 343 8.11 -0.92 8.70
CA ASN A 343 9.34 -0.90 9.50
C ASN A 343 10.46 -1.70 8.81
N ASN A 344 10.16 -2.91 8.32
CA ASN A 344 11.15 -3.70 7.60
C ASN A 344 11.62 -2.99 6.32
N ALA A 345 10.69 -2.50 5.50
CA ALA A 345 11.04 -1.82 4.25
C ALA A 345 11.83 -0.52 4.47
N TYR A 346 11.51 0.23 5.52
CA TYR A 346 12.19 1.48 5.86
C TYR A 346 13.64 1.28 6.31
N HIS A 347 13.91 0.24 7.11
CA HIS A 347 15.25 -0.01 7.66
C HIS A 347 16.11 -1.01 6.88
N ASN A 348 15.51 -1.76 5.94
CA ASN A 348 16.23 -2.76 5.15
C ASN A 348 16.05 -2.48 3.66
N SER A 349 17.10 -1.98 3.01
CA SER A 349 17.10 -1.72 1.57
C SER A 349 16.90 -2.97 0.71
N ASN A 350 17.16 -4.16 1.27
CA ASN A 350 16.99 -5.45 0.61
C ASN A 350 15.70 -6.16 1.04
N HIS A 351 14.72 -5.47 1.64
CA HIS A 351 13.49 -6.08 2.15
C HIS A 351 12.69 -6.85 1.09
N ASP A 352 12.87 -6.51 -0.19
CA ASP A 352 12.26 -7.12 -1.37
C ASP A 352 13.13 -8.24 -1.99
N LYS A 353 14.26 -8.62 -1.36
CA LYS A 353 15.21 -9.64 -1.86
C LYS A 353 15.23 -10.89 -0.98
N PHE A 354 15.46 -12.05 -1.59
CA PHE A 354 15.60 -13.34 -0.90
C PHE A 354 16.66 -13.32 0.21
N GLU A 355 17.77 -12.61 -0.01
CA GLU A 355 18.90 -12.53 0.90
C GLU A 355 18.55 -11.91 2.27
N SER A 356 17.40 -11.25 2.38
CA SER A 356 16.94 -10.63 3.62
C SER A 356 16.11 -11.53 4.53
N ILE A 357 15.89 -12.80 4.17
CA ILE A 357 15.28 -13.77 5.11
C ILE A 357 16.26 -14.10 6.26
N PRO A 358 15.75 -14.56 7.42
CA PRO A 358 16.60 -14.92 8.56
C PRO A 358 17.59 -16.04 8.24
N GLU A 359 18.75 -16.02 8.90
CA GLU A 359 19.81 -16.99 8.65
C GLU A 359 19.37 -18.45 8.91
N TRP A 360 18.59 -18.69 9.96
CA TRP A 360 18.05 -20.02 10.25
C TRP A 360 17.19 -20.57 9.10
N ALA A 361 16.49 -19.69 8.38
CA ALA A 361 15.64 -20.05 7.26
C ALA A 361 16.50 -20.36 6.03
N LYS A 362 17.57 -19.60 5.78
CA LYS A 362 18.52 -19.90 4.70
C LYS A 362 19.19 -21.26 4.89
N ILE A 363 19.66 -21.53 6.11
CA ILE A 363 20.32 -22.80 6.46
C ILE A 363 19.37 -23.97 6.20
N THR A 364 18.17 -23.94 6.79
CA THR A 364 17.24 -25.07 6.64
C THR A 364 16.78 -25.24 5.19
N LEU A 365 16.58 -24.16 4.43
CA LEU A 365 16.22 -24.26 3.02
C LEU A 365 17.38 -24.80 2.15
N SER A 366 18.63 -24.51 2.53
CA SER A 366 19.82 -25.03 1.85
C SER A 366 20.07 -26.50 2.17
N GLU A 367 19.79 -26.95 3.40
CA GLU A 367 19.91 -28.36 3.80
C GLU A 367 18.93 -29.27 3.02
N HIS A 368 17.86 -28.69 2.48
CA HIS A 368 16.78 -29.36 1.74
C HIS A 368 16.76 -28.98 0.24
N SER A 369 17.89 -28.56 -0.32
CA SER A 369 17.99 -28.20 -1.76
C SER A 369 17.84 -29.41 -2.67
N ASP A 370 18.29 -30.58 -2.21
CA ASP A 370 18.42 -31.79 -3.03
C ASP A 370 17.22 -32.76 -2.86
N ASP A 371 16.22 -32.35 -2.06
CA ASP A 371 14.99 -33.11 -1.87
C ASP A 371 14.20 -33.23 -3.17
N GLU A 372 13.54 -34.37 -3.37
CA GLU A 372 12.74 -34.64 -4.57
C GLU A 372 11.52 -33.71 -4.64
N ARG A 373 11.27 -33.13 -5.82
CA ARG A 373 10.23 -32.13 -6.06
C ARG A 373 9.42 -32.45 -7.29
N MET A 374 8.16 -32.02 -7.27
CA MET A 374 7.37 -31.84 -8.47
C MET A 374 7.60 -30.41 -8.99
N PHE A 375 7.93 -30.28 -10.27
CA PHE A 375 8.18 -28.98 -10.89
C PHE A 375 7.02 -28.50 -11.75
N TYR A 376 6.84 -27.18 -11.78
CA TYR A 376 5.99 -26.46 -12.74
C TYR A 376 6.83 -25.42 -13.46
N THR A 377 6.44 -25.03 -14.68
CA THR A 377 6.97 -23.81 -15.30
C THR A 377 6.32 -22.58 -14.68
N PHE A 378 6.95 -21.41 -14.82
CA PHE A 378 6.32 -20.15 -14.39
C PHE A 378 4.97 -19.93 -15.09
N GLU A 379 4.86 -20.26 -16.38
CA GLU A 379 3.62 -20.14 -17.15
C GLU A 379 2.49 -21.02 -16.58
N GLN A 380 2.79 -22.26 -16.18
CA GLN A 380 1.80 -23.13 -15.53
C GLN A 380 1.34 -22.58 -14.18
N ILE A 381 2.28 -22.02 -13.40
CA ILE A 381 1.96 -21.34 -12.14
C ILE A 381 1.08 -20.10 -12.43
N GLU A 382 1.50 -19.23 -13.34
CA GLU A 382 0.77 -18.00 -13.69
C GLU A 382 -0.68 -18.29 -14.13
N ASN A 383 -0.86 -19.31 -14.97
CA ASN A 383 -2.15 -19.70 -15.54
C ASN A 383 -3.03 -20.59 -14.64
N ALA A 384 -2.59 -20.90 -13.41
CA ALA A 384 -3.30 -21.78 -12.49
C ALA A 384 -3.45 -23.23 -12.99
N GLU A 385 -2.39 -23.78 -13.59
CA GLU A 385 -2.35 -25.10 -14.23
C GLU A 385 -1.58 -26.12 -13.39
N THR A 386 -1.93 -26.24 -12.12
CA THR A 386 -1.33 -27.23 -11.21
C THR A 386 -2.29 -28.39 -10.91
N HIS A 387 -1.78 -29.44 -10.28
CA HIS A 387 -2.61 -30.54 -9.79
C HIS A 387 -3.48 -30.12 -8.58
N ASP A 388 -3.17 -29.00 -7.93
CA ASP A 388 -3.80 -28.58 -6.69
C ASP A 388 -4.95 -27.61 -6.94
N GLU A 389 -6.19 -28.13 -6.87
CA GLU A 389 -7.39 -27.32 -7.10
C GLU A 389 -7.57 -26.12 -6.15
N VAL A 390 -7.06 -26.20 -4.91
CA VAL A 390 -7.18 -25.09 -3.95
C VAL A 390 -6.21 -23.98 -4.33
N TRP A 391 -5.00 -24.37 -4.73
CA TRP A 391 -4.00 -23.43 -5.20
C TRP A 391 -4.44 -22.77 -6.50
N ASN A 392 -4.94 -23.54 -7.47
CA ASN A 392 -5.46 -23.00 -8.73
C ASN A 392 -6.60 -22.01 -8.48
N ALA A 393 -7.51 -22.32 -7.54
CA ALA A 393 -8.58 -21.40 -7.17
C ALA A 393 -8.06 -20.10 -6.54
N ALA A 394 -7.02 -20.16 -5.72
CA ALA A 394 -6.38 -18.99 -5.14
C ALA A 394 -5.67 -18.12 -6.19
N GLN A 395 -4.99 -18.75 -7.14
CA GLN A 395 -4.39 -18.06 -8.29
C GLN A 395 -5.47 -17.42 -9.17
N GLN A 396 -6.56 -18.14 -9.45
CA GLN A 396 -7.70 -17.60 -10.22
C GLN A 396 -8.40 -16.43 -9.51
N GLU A 397 -8.53 -16.46 -8.18
CA GLU A 397 -9.02 -15.30 -7.41
C GLU A 397 -8.13 -14.07 -7.64
N LEU A 398 -6.80 -14.24 -7.57
CA LEU A 398 -5.84 -13.17 -7.83
C LEU A 398 -5.94 -12.64 -9.28
N LEU A 399 -5.99 -13.54 -10.26
CA LEU A 399 -6.13 -13.18 -11.67
C LEU A 399 -7.44 -12.43 -11.95
N GLN A 400 -8.57 -12.86 -11.38
CA GLN A 400 -9.89 -12.30 -11.68
C GLN A 400 -10.22 -11.04 -10.86
N THR A 401 -9.72 -10.94 -9.63
CA THR A 401 -10.14 -9.89 -8.68
C THR A 401 -9.00 -8.97 -8.25
N GLY A 402 -7.75 -9.33 -8.53
CA GLY A 402 -6.58 -8.59 -8.04
C GLY A 402 -6.43 -8.63 -6.52
N ILE A 403 -7.11 -9.53 -5.84
CA ILE A 403 -7.03 -9.77 -4.41
C ILE A 403 -6.97 -11.28 -4.21
N ILE A 404 -6.25 -11.72 -3.20
CA ILE A 404 -6.22 -13.12 -2.77
C ILE A 404 -6.56 -13.18 -1.28
N HIS A 405 -7.44 -14.11 -0.89
CA HIS A 405 -7.81 -14.28 0.50
C HIS A 405 -6.57 -14.53 1.38
N ASN A 406 -6.40 -13.78 2.48
CA ASN A 406 -5.14 -13.77 3.26
C ASN A 406 -4.66 -15.18 3.71
N TYR A 407 -5.58 -16.04 4.17
CA TYR A 407 -5.22 -17.43 4.52
C TYR A 407 -4.69 -18.21 3.31
N LEU A 408 -5.30 -18.02 2.14
CA LEU A 408 -4.89 -18.67 0.91
C LEU A 408 -3.64 -18.03 0.32
N ARG A 409 -3.36 -16.75 0.55
CA ARG A 409 -2.09 -16.10 0.16
C ARG A 409 -0.88 -16.80 0.79
N MET A 410 -1.00 -17.18 2.07
CA MET A 410 0.04 -17.96 2.76
C MET A 410 0.20 -19.36 2.16
N LEU A 411 -0.91 -20.07 1.93
CA LEU A 411 -0.89 -21.40 1.30
C LEU A 411 -0.32 -21.32 -0.12
N TRP A 412 -0.75 -20.33 -0.88
CA TRP A 412 -0.35 -20.05 -2.25
C TRP A 412 1.16 -19.92 -2.37
N GLY A 413 1.78 -19.11 -1.52
CA GLY A 413 3.24 -18.98 -1.51
C GLY A 413 3.95 -20.24 -1.03
N LYS A 414 3.40 -20.94 -0.03
CA LYS A 414 3.99 -22.20 0.48
C LYS A 414 4.03 -23.28 -0.59
N ARG A 415 3.00 -23.37 -1.43
CA ARG A 415 2.98 -24.28 -2.58
C ARG A 415 3.96 -23.87 -3.68
N ILE A 416 4.11 -22.57 -3.96
CA ILE A 416 5.15 -22.10 -4.89
C ILE A 416 6.55 -22.51 -4.39
N LEU A 417 6.85 -22.40 -3.09
CA LEU A 417 8.10 -22.89 -2.51
C LEU A 417 8.29 -24.40 -2.70
N GLU A 418 7.22 -25.18 -2.61
CA GLU A 418 7.23 -26.63 -2.79
C GLU A 418 7.57 -27.03 -4.23
N TRP A 419 7.16 -26.22 -5.21
CA TRP A 419 7.24 -26.57 -6.64
C TRP A 419 8.34 -25.86 -7.42
N ALA A 420 8.91 -24.78 -6.86
CA ALA A 420 10.06 -24.13 -7.45
C ALA A 420 11.32 -24.97 -7.24
N GLU A 421 12.25 -24.84 -8.19
CA GLU A 421 13.58 -25.46 -8.16
C GLU A 421 14.40 -24.97 -6.97
N THR A 422 14.32 -23.66 -6.68
CA THR A 422 15.02 -23.07 -5.54
C THR A 422 14.10 -22.13 -4.75
N PRO A 423 14.37 -21.92 -3.45
CA PRO A 423 13.66 -20.93 -2.65
C PRO A 423 13.76 -19.50 -3.20
N LYS A 424 14.88 -19.17 -3.86
CA LYS A 424 15.05 -17.89 -4.54
C LYS A 424 14.12 -17.78 -5.75
N GLN A 425 14.04 -18.82 -6.59
CA GLN A 425 13.09 -18.86 -7.70
C GLN A 425 11.64 -18.75 -7.19
N ALA A 426 11.31 -19.42 -6.08
CA ALA A 426 10.00 -19.28 -5.44
C ALA A 426 9.70 -17.83 -5.04
N ALA A 427 10.68 -17.12 -4.44
CA ALA A 427 10.55 -15.71 -4.11
C ALA A 427 10.33 -14.84 -5.36
N ASP A 428 11.13 -15.06 -6.40
CA ASP A 428 11.06 -14.31 -7.66
C ASP A 428 9.68 -14.51 -8.34
N TRP A 429 9.15 -15.74 -8.37
CA TRP A 429 7.81 -16.04 -8.90
C TRP A 429 6.69 -15.42 -8.04
N MET A 430 6.81 -15.52 -6.72
CA MET A 430 5.82 -14.93 -5.81
C MET A 430 5.75 -13.41 -5.99
N ILE A 431 6.90 -12.73 -6.12
CA ILE A 431 6.97 -11.29 -6.37
C ILE A 431 6.35 -10.97 -7.72
N GLU A 432 6.71 -11.70 -8.78
CA GLU A 432 6.19 -11.42 -10.12
C GLU A 432 4.66 -11.49 -10.19
N LEU A 433 4.09 -12.58 -9.70
CA LEU A 433 2.64 -12.79 -9.73
C LEU A 433 1.92 -11.78 -8.84
N ASN A 434 2.46 -11.52 -7.65
CA ASN A 434 1.87 -10.59 -6.70
C ASN A 434 1.89 -9.16 -7.23
N ASP A 435 3.04 -8.71 -7.72
CA ASP A 435 3.24 -7.34 -8.16
C ASP A 435 2.64 -7.06 -9.54
N LYS A 436 2.41 -8.08 -10.37
CA LYS A 436 1.64 -7.96 -11.62
C LYS A 436 0.13 -7.91 -11.36
N TYR A 437 -0.41 -8.85 -10.59
CA TYR A 437 -1.87 -9.04 -10.52
C TYR A 437 -2.55 -8.41 -9.30
N ALA A 438 -1.89 -8.31 -8.15
CA ALA A 438 -2.52 -7.83 -6.93
C ALA A 438 -2.69 -6.30 -6.98
N LEU A 439 -3.87 -5.81 -6.62
CA LEU A 439 -4.12 -4.39 -6.37
C LEU A 439 -3.43 -3.90 -5.10
N ASP A 440 -3.03 -4.80 -4.20
CA ASP A 440 -2.23 -4.50 -3.00
C ASP A 440 -0.77 -5.00 -3.09
N GLY A 441 -0.31 -5.30 -4.31
CA GLY A 441 1.07 -5.66 -4.63
C GLY A 441 2.04 -4.48 -4.55
N ARG A 442 3.34 -4.71 -4.70
CA ARG A 442 4.41 -3.69 -4.69
C ARG A 442 4.43 -2.86 -3.39
N ASP A 443 4.10 -3.53 -2.30
CA ASP A 443 3.84 -2.92 -1.00
C ASP A 443 4.74 -3.55 0.06
N PRO A 444 5.16 -2.81 1.11
CA PRO A 444 5.91 -3.37 2.22
C PRO A 444 5.25 -4.62 2.83
N ASN A 445 3.91 -4.67 2.85
CA ASN A 445 3.14 -5.81 3.33
C ASN A 445 3.20 -7.01 2.38
N SER A 446 3.24 -6.75 1.07
CA SER A 446 3.39 -7.78 0.05
C SER A 446 4.73 -8.51 0.21
N TYR A 447 5.84 -7.76 0.26
CA TYR A 447 7.16 -8.37 0.47
C TYR A 447 7.25 -9.07 1.82
N THR A 448 6.71 -8.48 2.88
CA THR A 448 6.69 -9.12 4.20
C THR A 448 5.90 -10.43 4.20
N GLY A 449 4.75 -10.48 3.52
CA GLY A 449 3.96 -11.70 3.37
C GLY A 449 4.70 -12.78 2.57
N ILE A 450 5.31 -12.40 1.44
CA ILE A 450 6.12 -13.31 0.59
C ILE A 450 7.31 -13.85 1.37
N PHE A 451 8.06 -13.02 2.08
CA PHE A 451 9.22 -13.51 2.83
C PHE A 451 8.85 -14.16 4.15
N TRP A 452 7.66 -13.90 4.71
CA TRP A 452 7.09 -14.74 5.76
C TRP A 452 6.85 -16.16 5.27
N VAL A 453 6.50 -16.33 3.97
CA VAL A 453 6.42 -17.65 3.36
C VAL A 453 7.74 -18.41 3.52
N LEU A 454 8.86 -17.69 3.48
CA LEU A 454 10.23 -18.19 3.58
C LEU A 454 10.84 -18.03 4.98
N GLY A 455 10.05 -17.75 6.02
CA GLY A 455 10.49 -17.74 7.41
C GLY A 455 10.73 -16.36 8.05
N ARG A 456 10.58 -15.25 7.32
CA ARG A 456 10.67 -13.91 7.92
C ARG A 456 9.57 -13.71 8.98
N HIS A 457 9.93 -13.16 10.13
CA HIS A 457 9.04 -12.91 11.27
C HIS A 457 8.30 -14.14 11.85
N ASP A 458 8.66 -15.34 11.41
CA ASP A 458 8.21 -16.59 12.01
C ASP A 458 9.38 -17.24 12.79
N ARG A 459 9.07 -18.33 13.47
CA ARG A 459 10.04 -19.22 14.12
C ARG A 459 10.25 -20.48 13.31
N ALA A 460 11.31 -21.23 13.64
CA ALA A 460 11.47 -22.60 13.18
C ALA A 460 10.33 -23.50 13.69
N TRP A 461 9.82 -24.38 12.83
CA TRP A 461 8.77 -25.35 13.13
C TRP A 461 9.33 -26.77 13.12
N GLY A 462 8.79 -27.61 14.01
CA GLY A 462 9.03 -29.05 14.02
C GLY A 462 7.71 -29.83 13.84
N PRO A 463 7.75 -31.07 13.33
CA PRO A 463 8.93 -31.76 12.80
C PRO A 463 9.43 -31.15 11.49
N GLU A 464 10.72 -31.35 11.18
CA GLU A 464 11.30 -31.02 9.87
C GLU A 464 10.62 -31.83 8.77
N ARG A 465 10.51 -31.24 7.58
CA ARG A 465 9.86 -31.85 6.42
C ARG A 465 10.72 -31.67 5.19
N GLU A 466 10.66 -32.62 4.28
CA GLU A 466 11.27 -32.47 2.96
C GLU A 466 10.81 -31.15 2.30
N ILE A 467 11.71 -30.54 1.53
CA ILE A 467 11.62 -29.26 0.84
C ILE A 467 11.57 -28.04 1.78
N PHE A 468 10.79 -28.11 2.86
CA PHE A 468 10.54 -27.01 3.77
C PHE A 468 11.54 -26.90 4.91
N GLY A 469 12.19 -28.01 5.29
CA GLY A 469 12.94 -28.13 6.53
C GLY A 469 12.12 -27.63 7.72
N LYS A 470 12.61 -26.55 8.36
CA LYS A 470 11.98 -25.90 9.52
C LYS A 470 11.01 -24.77 9.17
N ILE A 471 10.75 -24.51 7.89
CA ILE A 471 9.72 -23.56 7.48
C ILE A 471 8.33 -24.11 7.85
N ARG A 472 7.43 -23.22 8.31
CA ARG A 472 6.06 -23.61 8.64
C ARG A 472 5.39 -24.32 7.47
N TYR A 473 4.94 -25.56 7.65
CA TYR A 473 4.23 -26.25 6.59
C TYR A 473 2.74 -25.87 6.50
N MET A 474 2.22 -25.78 5.27
CA MET A 474 0.79 -25.66 4.97
C MET A 474 0.45 -26.54 3.76
N SER A 475 -0.69 -27.23 3.80
CA SER A 475 -1.16 -28.05 2.69
C SER A 475 -2.62 -27.77 2.34
N SER A 476 -2.97 -27.98 1.08
CA SER A 476 -4.34 -27.82 0.60
C SER A 476 -5.29 -28.85 1.19
N GLU A 477 -4.83 -30.08 1.42
CA GLU A 477 -5.64 -31.10 2.09
C GLU A 477 -6.08 -30.68 3.49
N ASN A 478 -5.13 -30.20 4.31
CA ASN A 478 -5.44 -29.72 5.65
C ASN A 478 -6.34 -28.48 5.61
N THR A 479 -6.15 -27.62 4.61
CA THR A 479 -7.00 -26.44 4.40
C THR A 479 -8.44 -26.83 4.06
N LYS A 480 -8.67 -27.80 3.16
CA LYS A 480 -10.01 -28.33 2.84
C LYS A 480 -10.71 -28.94 4.05
N ARG A 481 -9.97 -29.62 4.93
CA ARG A 481 -10.54 -30.20 6.17
C ARG A 481 -10.93 -29.12 7.17
N LYS A 482 -10.12 -28.04 7.27
CA LYS A 482 -10.29 -26.97 8.25
C LYS A 482 -11.33 -25.93 7.83
N LEU A 483 -11.43 -25.63 6.54
CA LEU A 483 -12.21 -24.51 6.00
C LEU A 483 -13.25 -25.01 5.00
N LYS A 484 -14.45 -24.40 5.03
CA LYS A 484 -15.53 -24.70 4.09
C LYS A 484 -15.25 -24.04 2.75
N LEU A 485 -14.44 -24.69 1.91
CA LEU A 485 -13.97 -24.13 0.63
C LEU A 485 -14.90 -24.40 -0.56
N LYS A 486 -15.94 -25.23 -0.43
CA LYS A 486 -16.76 -25.66 -1.57
C LYS A 486 -17.32 -24.47 -2.41
N PRO A 487 -17.91 -23.42 -1.81
CA PRO A 487 -18.37 -22.27 -2.60
C PRO A 487 -17.22 -21.52 -3.27
N TYR A 488 -16.08 -21.39 -2.58
CA TYR A 488 -14.89 -20.73 -3.11
C TYR A 488 -14.32 -21.45 -4.33
N LEU A 489 -14.19 -22.78 -4.26
CA LEU A 489 -13.71 -23.62 -5.37
C LEU A 489 -14.68 -23.59 -6.56
N GLN A 490 -15.99 -23.48 -6.31
CA GLN A 490 -16.97 -23.32 -7.38
C GLN A 490 -16.86 -21.96 -8.07
N GLN A 491 -16.60 -20.91 -7.31
CA GLN A 491 -16.47 -19.55 -7.83
C GLN A 491 -15.20 -19.38 -8.66
N PHE A 492 -14.07 -19.91 -8.19
CA PHE A 492 -12.74 -19.71 -8.81
C PHE A 492 -12.17 -20.96 -9.46
N ARG A 493 -13.03 -21.85 -9.97
CA ARG A 493 -12.56 -23.07 -10.66
C ARG A 493 -11.69 -22.70 -11.86
N SER A 494 -10.51 -23.33 -11.98
CA SER A 494 -9.71 -23.26 -13.21
C SER A 494 -10.54 -23.80 -14.37
N ARG A 495 -10.52 -23.10 -15.51
CA ARG A 495 -11.31 -23.48 -16.69
C ARG A 495 -10.79 -24.76 -17.32
#